data_AF-A0AAV3F548-F1
#
_entry.id   AF-A0AAV3F548-F1
#
_cell.length_a   1.000
_cell.length_b   1.000
_cell.length_c   1.000
_cell.angle_alpha   90.00
_cell.angle_beta   90.00
_cell.angle_gamma   90.00
#
_symmetry.space_group_name_H-M   'P 1'
#
loop_
_entity.id
_entity.type
_entity.pdbx_description
1 polymer ?
#
loop_
_entity_poly.entity_id
_entity_poly.type
_entity_poly.pdbx_seq_one_letter_code
_entity_poly.pdbx_strand_id
1 'polypeptide(L)'
;MPTFNVEVVVPTRTIIEKVLLLHEEFSKPIENIRTDRLTRHFYDIDKIMDSEFGEQAIVDDDLFTNIVEQRQKVKPLRGIDYSNHKKGKLSILPPEVVFERWAEDYKTMQEHMIIGNSLSWNDLLNRLKEIENKFNKI
;
A
#
# COMPACT_ATOMS: atom_id res chain seq x y z
N MET A 1 31.58 11.61 6.81
CA MET A 1 31.49 10.74 5.61
C MET A 1 31.28 11.62 4.40
N PRO A 2 31.83 11.30 3.20
CA PRO A 2 31.56 12.08 2.00
C PRO A 2 30.09 11.94 1.58
N THR A 3 29.49 13.02 1.10
CA THR A 3 28.12 13.04 0.57
C THR A 3 28.12 12.73 -0.92
N PHE A 4 27.11 12.01 -1.39
CA PHE A 4 26.89 11.74 -2.81
C PHE A 4 25.40 11.88 -3.15
N ASN A 5 25.11 12.17 -4.41
CA ASN A 5 23.74 12.30 -4.90
C ASN A 5 23.22 10.96 -5.40
N VAL A 6 21.95 10.68 -5.14
CA VAL A 6 21.25 9.46 -5.59
C VAL A 6 19.96 9.86 -6.27
N GLU A 7 19.75 9.35 -7.48
CA GLU A 7 18.46 9.47 -8.16
C GLU A 7 17.48 8.46 -7.55
N VAL A 8 16.32 8.96 -7.10
CA VAL A 8 15.28 8.16 -6.45
C VAL A 8 13.94 8.39 -7.12
N VAL A 9 13.06 7.39 -7.02
CA VAL A 9 11.66 7.54 -7.45
C VAL A 9 10.95 8.49 -6.49
N VAL A 10 10.07 9.34 -7.03
CA VAL A 10 9.27 10.30 -6.24
C VAL A 10 8.38 9.54 -5.25
N PRO A 11 8.39 9.89 -3.94
CA PRO A 11 7.61 9.18 -2.92
C PRO A 11 6.11 9.13 -3.19
N THR A 12 5.55 10.19 -3.80
CA THR A 12 4.14 10.27 -4.25
C THR A 12 3.76 9.07 -5.12
N ARG A 13 4.59 8.75 -6.11
CA ARG A 13 4.40 7.58 -6.99
C ARG A 13 4.51 6.27 -6.21
N THR A 14 5.50 6.18 -5.33
CA THR A 14 5.73 4.99 -4.51
C THR A 14 4.53 4.63 -3.63
N ILE A 15 3.85 5.63 -3.05
CA ILE A 15 2.62 5.40 -2.27
C ILE A 15 1.52 4.81 -3.15
N ILE A 16 1.24 5.44 -4.30
CA ILE A 16 0.17 4.98 -5.20
C ILE A 16 0.44 3.54 -5.65
N GLU A 17 1.69 3.22 -6.00
CA GLU A 17 2.06 1.86 -6.39
C GLU A 17 1.88 0.85 -5.25
N LYS A 18 2.15 1.21 -3.98
CA LYS A 18 1.92 0.33 -2.83
C LYS A 18 0.43 0.15 -2.54
N VAL A 19 -0.36 1.21 -2.61
CA VAL A 19 -1.83 1.17 -2.47
C VAL A 19 -2.44 0.24 -3.51
N LEU A 20 -2.05 0.38 -4.78
CA LEU A 20 -2.52 -0.49 -5.86
C LEU A 20 -2.04 -1.93 -5.67
N LEU A 21 -0.81 -2.16 -5.22
CA LEU A 21 -0.30 -3.50 -4.94
C LEU A 21 -1.13 -4.22 -3.87
N LEU A 22 -1.52 -3.53 -2.80
CA LEU A 22 -2.35 -4.10 -1.75
C LEU A 22 -3.77 -4.36 -2.25
N HIS A 23 -4.33 -3.42 -3.02
CA HIS A 23 -5.64 -3.61 -3.66
C HIS A 23 -5.67 -4.83 -4.58
N GLU A 24 -4.63 -5.00 -5.39
CA GLU A 24 -4.45 -6.17 -6.24
C GLU A 24 -4.33 -7.46 -5.41
N GLU A 25 -3.56 -7.44 -4.33
CA GLU A 25 -3.37 -8.60 -3.46
C GLU A 25 -4.68 -9.05 -2.82
N PHE A 26 -5.45 -8.11 -2.27
CA PHE A 26 -6.72 -8.40 -1.59
C PHE A 26 -7.90 -8.62 -2.53
N SER A 27 -7.72 -8.36 -3.84
CA SER A 27 -8.67 -8.74 -4.87
C SER A 27 -8.52 -10.19 -5.35
N LYS A 28 -7.48 -10.91 -4.89
CA LYS A 28 -7.28 -12.33 -5.23
C LYS A 28 -8.22 -13.24 -4.43
N PRO A 29 -8.47 -14.47 -4.91
CA PRO A 29 -9.06 -15.52 -4.09
C PRO A 29 -8.26 -15.70 -2.79
N ILE A 30 -8.95 -16.02 -1.68
CA ILE A 30 -8.36 -16.08 -0.33
C ILE A 30 -7.15 -17.01 -0.27
N GLU A 31 -7.21 -18.14 -0.97
CA GLU A 31 -6.12 -19.13 -1.07
C GLU A 31 -4.87 -18.61 -1.77
N ASN A 32 -4.99 -17.54 -2.57
CA ASN A 32 -3.91 -16.93 -3.35
C ASN A 32 -3.38 -15.63 -2.72
N ILE A 33 -3.96 -15.17 -1.62
CA ILE A 33 -3.46 -14.00 -0.88
C ILE A 33 -2.16 -14.38 -0.19
N ARG A 34 -1.09 -13.71 -0.61
CA ARG A 34 0.24 -13.86 -0.02
C ARG A 34 0.32 -13.07 1.28
N THR A 35 1.21 -13.48 2.18
CA THR A 35 1.42 -12.81 3.47
C THR A 35 2.88 -12.46 3.71
N ASP A 36 3.81 -13.30 3.27
CA ASP A 36 5.24 -13.13 3.51
C ASP A 36 5.76 -11.76 3.05
N ARG A 37 6.24 -10.98 4.03
CA ARG A 37 6.88 -9.67 3.91
C ARG A 37 5.99 -8.57 3.32
N LEU A 38 4.68 -8.76 3.21
CA LEU A 38 3.78 -7.78 2.60
C LEU A 38 3.33 -6.69 3.57
N THR A 39 3.38 -6.92 4.89
CA THR A 39 3.04 -5.89 5.89
C THR A 39 4.01 -4.72 5.90
N ARG A 40 5.18 -4.84 5.29
CA ARG A 40 6.07 -3.69 5.03
C ARG A 40 5.42 -2.60 4.21
N HIS A 41 4.50 -2.97 3.32
CA HIS A 41 3.76 -1.99 2.53
C HIS A 41 2.80 -1.18 3.41
N PHE A 42 2.25 -1.79 4.47
CA PHE A 42 1.45 -1.07 5.45
C PHE A 42 2.28 -0.04 6.20
N TYR A 43 3.45 -0.45 6.68
CA TYR A 43 4.38 0.45 7.37
C TYR A 43 4.86 1.59 6.47
N ASP A 44 5.27 1.30 5.24
CA ASP A 44 5.72 2.33 4.29
C ASP A 44 4.60 3.33 3.98
N ILE A 45 3.36 2.86 3.79
CA ILE A 45 2.20 3.73 3.58
C ILE A 45 1.98 4.59 4.83
N ASP A 46 1.90 4.01 6.03
CA ASP A 46 1.77 4.77 7.28
C ASP A 46 2.80 5.91 7.37
N LYS A 47 4.09 5.61 7.16
CA LYS A 47 5.17 6.59 7.33
C LYS A 47 5.21 7.67 6.27
N ILE A 48 4.93 7.34 5.00
CA ILE A 48 5.02 8.35 3.93
C ILE A 48 3.73 9.20 3.89
N MET A 49 2.59 8.67 4.35
CA MET A 49 1.31 9.38 4.32
C MET A 49 1.26 10.62 5.23
N ASP A 50 2.18 10.75 6.19
CA ASP A 50 2.33 11.96 7.04
C ASP A 50 3.17 13.08 6.40
N SER A 51 3.62 12.89 5.15
CA SER A 51 4.39 13.89 4.40
C SER A 51 3.55 14.58 3.33
N GLU A 52 4.08 15.68 2.77
CA GLU A 52 3.49 16.36 1.60
C GLU A 52 3.28 15.43 0.40
N PHE A 53 4.11 14.38 0.27
CA PHE A 53 3.97 13.39 -0.79
C PHE A 53 2.75 12.50 -0.60
N GLY A 54 2.34 12.26 0.65
CA GLY A 54 1.11 11.55 0.99
C GLY A 54 -0.13 12.31 0.56
N GLU A 55 -0.16 13.62 0.86
CA GLU A 55 -1.23 14.51 0.43
C GLU A 55 -1.31 14.60 -1.10
N GLN A 56 -0.17 14.79 -1.76
CA GLN A 56 -0.08 14.78 -3.23
C GLN A 56 -0.61 13.47 -3.83
N ALA A 57 -0.28 12.32 -3.23
CA ALA A 57 -0.73 11.02 -3.74
C ALA A 57 -2.26 10.89 -3.70
N ILE A 58 -2.93 11.52 -2.73
CA ILE A 58 -4.38 11.53 -2.62
C ILE A 58 -5.02 12.47 -3.65
N VAL A 59 -4.44 13.64 -3.93
CA VAL A 59 -5.08 14.66 -4.79
C VAL A 59 -4.70 14.57 -6.27
N ASP A 60 -3.57 13.92 -6.60
CA ASP A 60 -3.09 13.81 -7.98
C ASP A 60 -3.77 12.65 -8.73
N ASP A 61 -4.94 12.94 -9.30
CA ASP A 61 -5.74 11.99 -10.08
C ASP A 61 -5.08 11.56 -11.40
N ASP A 62 -4.34 12.47 -12.03
CA ASP A 62 -3.65 12.21 -13.30
C ASP A 62 -2.49 11.24 -13.10
N LEU A 63 -1.67 11.43 -12.06
CA LEU A 63 -0.61 10.50 -11.72
C LEU A 63 -1.18 9.13 -11.36
N PHE A 64 -2.25 9.10 -10.56
CA PHE A 64 -2.91 7.84 -10.19
C PHE A 64 -3.38 7.08 -11.44
N THR A 65 -4.10 7.75 -12.34
CA THR A 65 -4.62 7.17 -13.58
C THR A 65 -3.49 6.66 -14.47
N ASN A 66 -2.43 7.45 -14.64
CA ASN A 66 -1.25 7.04 -15.40
C ASN A 66 -0.60 5.78 -14.83
N ILE A 67 -0.47 5.66 -13.50
CA ILE A 67 0.12 4.46 -12.87
C ILE A 67 -0.77 3.23 -13.11
N VAL A 68 -2.09 3.37 -13.00
CA VAL A 68 -3.04 2.27 -13.29
C VAL A 68 -2.91 1.80 -14.74
N GLU A 69 -2.88 2.73 -15.69
CA GLU A 69 -2.70 2.40 -17.11
C GLU A 69 -1.37 1.69 -17.38
N GLN A 70 -0.28 2.18 -16.79
CA GLN A 70 1.04 1.57 -16.94
C GLN A 70 1.05 0.15 -16.37
N ARG A 71 0.43 -0.08 -15.21
CA ARG A 71 0.29 -1.42 -14.62
C ARG A 71 -0.48 -2.37 -15.53
N GLN A 72 -1.61 -1.91 -16.07
CA GLN A 72 -2.43 -2.71 -16.99
C GLN A 72 -1.68 -3.07 -18.29
N LYS A 73 -0.89 -2.13 -18.84
CA LYS A 73 -0.18 -2.32 -20.10
C LYS A 73 1.12 -3.14 -19.95
N VAL A 74 1.89 -2.93 -18.89
CA VAL A 74 3.27 -3.44 -18.77
C VAL A 74 3.35 -4.75 -17.99
N LYS A 75 2.59 -4.90 -16.89
CA LYS A 75 2.59 -6.10 -16.04
C LYS A 75 1.18 -6.42 -15.51
N PRO A 76 0.23 -6.76 -16.40
CA PRO A 76 -1.09 -7.15 -15.96
C PRO A 76 -1.03 -8.42 -15.11
N LEU A 77 -1.67 -8.39 -13.94
CA LEU A 77 -1.85 -9.59 -13.14
C LEU A 77 -2.95 -10.46 -13.75
N ARG A 78 -2.63 -11.74 -13.96
CA ARG A 78 -3.58 -12.70 -14.54
C ARG A 78 -4.80 -12.85 -13.61
N GLY A 79 -5.99 -12.60 -14.17
CA GLY A 79 -7.26 -12.74 -13.44
C GLY A 79 -7.66 -11.50 -12.61
N ILE A 80 -6.94 -10.39 -12.71
CA ILE A 80 -7.32 -9.12 -12.09
C ILE A 80 -8.09 -8.26 -13.09
N ASP A 81 -9.24 -7.75 -12.66
CA ASP A 81 -10.01 -6.74 -13.40
C ASP A 81 -9.57 -5.33 -12.99
N TYR A 82 -8.87 -4.65 -13.91
CA TYR A 82 -8.40 -3.28 -13.72
C TYR A 82 -9.52 -2.23 -13.74
N SER A 83 -10.77 -2.60 -14.10
CA SER A 83 -11.92 -1.67 -14.07
C SER A 83 -12.25 -1.14 -12.66
N ASN A 84 -11.81 -1.87 -11.62
CA ASN A 84 -11.97 -1.48 -10.21
C ASN A 84 -10.76 -0.75 -9.63
N HIS A 85 -9.67 -0.57 -10.39
CA HIS A 85 -8.46 0.12 -9.94
C HIS A 85 -8.63 1.63 -10.07
N LYS A 86 -9.59 2.17 -9.32
CA LYS A 86 -9.93 3.59 -9.30
C LYS A 86 -10.24 4.06 -7.89
N LYS A 87 -9.96 5.33 -7.62
CA LYS A 87 -10.40 6.00 -6.40
C LYS A 87 -11.90 5.80 -6.20
N GLY A 88 -12.29 5.52 -4.97
CA GLY A 88 -13.65 5.16 -4.56
C GLY A 88 -13.92 3.65 -4.48
N LYS A 89 -13.00 2.81 -5.00
CA LYS A 89 -13.13 1.35 -4.99
C LYS A 89 -11.93 0.60 -4.41
N LEU A 90 -10.94 1.34 -3.89
CA LEU A 90 -9.72 0.74 -3.39
C LEU A 90 -9.98 0.00 -2.07
N SER A 91 -9.28 -1.11 -1.89
CA SER A 91 -9.34 -1.93 -0.67
C SER A 91 -7.91 -2.30 -0.31
N ILE A 92 -7.35 -1.69 0.72
CA ILE A 92 -5.96 -1.92 1.16
C ILE A 92 -5.89 -2.59 2.53
N LEU A 93 -7.03 -2.97 3.09
CA LEU A 93 -7.11 -3.81 4.27
C LEU A 93 -7.21 -5.29 3.89
N PRO A 94 -6.57 -6.19 4.66
CA PRO A 94 -6.71 -7.61 4.41
C PRO A 94 -8.16 -8.08 4.64
N PRO A 95 -8.59 -9.18 4.03
CA PRO A 95 -9.80 -9.88 4.46
C PRO A 95 -9.62 -10.45 5.88
N GLU A 96 -10.70 -10.48 6.69
CA GLU A 96 -10.65 -10.97 8.07
C GLU A 96 -10.08 -12.38 8.19
N VAL A 97 -10.38 -13.25 7.22
CA VAL A 97 -9.90 -14.64 7.14
C VAL A 97 -8.38 -14.79 7.07
N VAL A 98 -7.64 -13.72 6.73
CA VAL A 98 -6.16 -13.72 6.68
C VAL A 98 -5.53 -12.78 7.72
N PHE A 99 -6.32 -12.16 8.61
CA PHE A 99 -5.81 -11.21 9.60
C PHE A 99 -4.71 -11.79 10.49
N GLU A 100 -4.88 -13.01 11.01
CA GLU A 100 -3.89 -13.62 11.89
C GLU A 100 -2.54 -13.77 11.19
N ARG A 101 -2.54 -14.26 9.94
CA ARG A 101 -1.31 -14.44 9.15
C ARG A 101 -0.63 -13.12 8.81
N TRP A 102 -1.40 -12.07 8.54
CA TRP A 102 -0.85 -10.73 8.32
C TRP A 102 -0.37 -10.09 9.63
N ALA A 103 -1.03 -10.32 10.76
CA ALA A 103 -0.58 -9.84 12.06
C ALA A 103 0.75 -10.50 12.47
N GLU A 104 0.93 -11.79 12.18
CA GLU A 104 2.19 -12.51 12.39
C GLU A 104 3.34 -11.96 11.52
N ASP A 105 3.07 -11.68 10.24
CA ASP A 105 4.05 -11.02 9.35
C ASP A 105 4.44 -9.64 9.88
N TYR A 106 3.47 -8.86 10.37
CA TYR A 106 3.74 -7.53 10.93
C TYR A 106 4.54 -7.63 12.22
N LYS A 107 4.23 -8.58 13.09
CA LYS A 107 5.01 -8.83 14.31
C LYS A 107 6.46 -9.17 13.98
N THR A 108 6.69 -10.04 13.00
CA THR A 108 8.03 -10.38 12.50
C THR A 108 8.76 -9.13 11.99
N MET A 109 8.04 -8.23 11.30
CA MET A 109 8.59 -6.96 10.85
C MET A 109 8.94 -6.03 12.03
N GLN A 110 8.10 -5.94 13.05
CA GLN A 110 8.37 -5.14 14.26
C GLN A 110 9.62 -5.62 14.99
N GLU A 111 9.79 -6.94 15.12
CA GLU A 111 10.91 -7.54 15.85
C GLU A 111 12.25 -7.42 15.12
N HIS A 112 12.25 -7.47 13.78
CA HIS A 112 13.49 -7.62 13.01
C HIS A 112 13.81 -6.45 12.07
N MET A 113 12.86 -5.57 11.77
CA MET A 113 13.02 -4.55 10.73
C MET A 113 12.75 -3.12 11.17
N ILE A 114 11.88 -2.91 12.16
CA ILE A 114 11.53 -1.56 12.62
C ILE A 114 12.44 -1.17 13.78
N ILE A 115 13.14 -0.05 13.61
CA ILE A 115 13.96 0.55 14.67
C ILE A 115 13.11 1.59 15.39
N GLY A 116 12.83 1.36 16.68
CA GLY A 116 12.07 2.28 17.53
C GLY A 116 10.59 1.90 17.63
N ASN A 117 9.74 2.90 17.88
CA ASN A 117 8.32 2.68 18.13
C ASN A 117 7.57 2.34 16.83
N SER A 118 6.67 1.38 16.92
CA SER A 118 5.73 1.01 15.86
C SER A 118 4.31 1.00 16.41
N LEU A 119 3.32 1.15 15.52
CA LEU A 119 1.92 1.06 15.87
C LEU A 119 1.58 -0.38 16.32
N SER A 120 0.55 -0.52 17.16
CA SER A 120 -0.05 -1.85 17.34
C SER A 120 -0.70 -2.29 16.03
N TRP A 121 -0.93 -3.60 15.85
CA TRP A 121 -1.63 -4.12 14.67
C TRP A 121 -2.98 -3.42 14.44
N ASN A 122 -3.76 -3.26 15.51
CA ASN A 122 -5.07 -2.61 15.42
C ASN A 122 -4.96 -1.13 15.05
N ASP A 123 -3.99 -0.40 15.63
CA ASP A 123 -3.77 1.01 15.30
C ASP A 123 -3.29 1.18 13.85
N LEU A 124 -2.45 0.27 13.35
CA LEU A 124 -2.03 0.24 11.96
C LEU A 124 -3.22 0.00 11.02
N LEU A 125 -4.10 -0.96 11.34
CA LEU A 125 -5.31 -1.18 10.53
C LEU A 125 -6.25 0.02 10.55
N ASN A 126 -6.45 0.65 11.70
CA ASN A 126 -7.24 1.89 11.81
C ASN A 126 -6.65 2.99 10.92
N ARG A 127 -5.32 3.16 10.98
CA ARG A 127 -4.61 4.14 10.17
C ARG A 127 -4.74 3.88 8.67
N LEU A 128 -4.60 2.63 8.24
CA LEU A 128 -4.81 2.24 6.85
C LEU A 128 -6.27 2.46 6.42
N LYS A 129 -7.25 2.23 7.31
CA LYS A 129 -8.65 2.51 7.01
C LYS A 129 -8.88 3.99 6.76
N GLU A 130 -8.29 4.88 7.54
CA GLU A 130 -8.36 6.32 7.30
C GLU A 130 -7.77 6.70 5.94
N ILE A 131 -6.61 6.13 5.59
CA ILE A 131 -5.93 6.37 4.31
C ILE A 131 -6.76 5.85 3.14
N GLU A 132 -7.29 4.63 3.23
CA GLU A 132 -8.22 4.05 2.26
C GLU A 132 -9.42 4.97 2.05
N ASN A 133 -10.03 5.46 3.13
CA ASN A 133 -11.16 6.38 3.06
C ASN A 133 -10.79 7.70 2.36
N LYS A 134 -9.58 8.23 2.57
CA LYS A 134 -9.10 9.43 1.86
C LYS A 134 -8.97 9.17 0.35
N PHE A 135 -8.38 8.05 -0.04
CA PHE A 135 -8.30 7.65 -1.46
C PHE A 135 -9.67 7.35 -2.08
N ASN A 136 -10.65 6.93 -1.26
CA ASN A 136 -11.98 6.59 -1.72
C ASN A 136 -13.01 7.71 -1.60
N LYS A 137 -12.64 8.86 -1.04
CA LYS A 137 -13.52 10.03 -0.96
C LYS A 137 -13.58 10.68 -2.35
N ILE A 138 -14.75 10.56 -2.98
CA ILE A 138 -15.12 11.23 -4.24
C ILE A 138 -15.85 12.53 -3.90
#